data_AF-A0A2V7VGX1-F1
#
_entry.id   AF-A0A2V7VGX1-F1
#
_cell.length_a   1.000
_cell.length_b   1.000
_cell.length_c   1.000
_cell.angle_alpha   90.00
_cell.angle_beta   90.00
_cell.angle_gamma   90.00
#
_symmetry.space_group_name_H-M   'P 1'
#
loop_
_entity.id
_entity.type
_entity.pdbx_description
1 polymer ?
#
loop_
_entity_poly.entity_id
_entity_poly.type
_entity_poly.pdbx_seq_one_letter_code
_entity_poly.pdbx_strand_id
1 'polypeptide(L)'
;MPVAEALRRLEGDGLVESRPRAGTRVRVPTEKDVRELYELREALESQSARLFAERATPGQRLELGRLARHVDAFFVRLATRGDDPAFGFKVHSHHVRLHMHIAEHAGSDLLRQMIERNHVLILNWLFDVAGRRTPLPPHFHAELAGVL
;
A
#
# COMPACT_ATOMS: atom_id res chain seq x y z
N MET A 1 8.54 -12.92 -23.53
CA MET A 1 7.26 -12.97 -22.78
C MET A 1 6.18 -12.33 -23.63
N PRO A 2 5.30 -13.10 -24.28
CA PRO A 2 4.29 -12.56 -25.19
C PRO A 2 3.18 -11.80 -24.43
N VAL A 3 2.61 -10.77 -25.06
CA VAL A 3 1.57 -9.87 -24.51
C VAL A 3 0.39 -10.62 -23.88
N ALA A 4 -0.01 -11.76 -24.46
CA ALA A 4 -1.13 -12.57 -23.95
C ALA A 4 -0.86 -13.16 -22.55
N GLU A 5 0.38 -13.51 -22.24
CA GLU A 5 0.75 -14.01 -20.91
C GLU A 5 0.73 -12.89 -19.88
N ALA A 6 1.14 -11.68 -20.28
CA ALA A 6 1.02 -10.50 -19.42
C ALA A 6 -0.45 -10.18 -19.12
N LEU A 7 -1.34 -10.21 -20.12
CA LEU A 7 -2.78 -9.98 -19.93
C LEU A 7 -3.42 -11.02 -19.01
N ARG A 8 -3.07 -12.30 -19.12
CA ARG A 8 -3.56 -13.34 -18.20
C ARG A 8 -3.13 -13.12 -16.75
N ARG A 9 -1.88 -12.66 -16.53
CA ARG A 9 -1.40 -12.31 -15.19
C ARG A 9 -2.16 -11.12 -14.62
N LEU A 10 -2.30 -10.06 -15.41
CA LEU A 10 -3.08 -8.87 -15.02
C LEU A 10 -4.55 -9.21 -14.73
N GLU A 11 -5.14 -10.14 -15.47
CA GLU A 11 -6.50 -10.63 -15.23
C GLU A 11 -6.58 -11.47 -13.94
N GLY A 12 -5.59 -12.34 -13.70
CA GLY A 12 -5.47 -13.09 -12.44
C GLY A 12 -5.19 -12.22 -11.21
N ASP A 13 -4.59 -11.05 -11.40
CA ASP A 13 -4.39 -10.02 -10.37
C ASP A 13 -5.57 -9.03 -10.29
N GLY A 14 -6.63 -9.22 -11.09
CA GLY A 14 -7.86 -8.43 -11.04
C GLY A 14 -7.74 -7.01 -11.58
N LEU A 15 -6.66 -6.69 -12.31
CA LEU A 15 -6.37 -5.36 -12.86
C LEU A 15 -7.11 -5.12 -14.19
N VAL A 16 -7.39 -6.20 -14.92
CA VAL A 16 -8.15 -6.18 -16.17
C VAL A 16 -9.24 -7.25 -16.16
N GLU A 17 -10.27 -7.06 -16.97
CA GLU A 17 -11.32 -8.05 -17.23
C GLU A 17 -11.44 -8.30 -18.74
N SER A 18 -11.56 -9.57 -19.15
CA SER A 18 -11.85 -9.95 -20.52
C SER A 18 -13.36 -10.10 -20.73
N ARG A 19 -13.88 -9.48 -21.79
CA ARG A 19 -15.30 -9.57 -22.17
C ARG A 19 -15.47 -10.26 -23.52
N PRO A 20 -16.36 -11.26 -23.63
CA PRO A 20 -16.62 -11.94 -24.91
C PRO A 20 -16.95 -10.92 -26.00
N ARG A 21 -16.27 -11.01 -27.15
CA ARG A 21 -16.46 -10.13 -28.32
C ARG A 21 -16.14 -8.63 -28.08
N ALA A 22 -15.56 -8.25 -26.94
CA ALA A 22 -15.22 -6.87 -26.61
C ALA A 22 -13.75 -6.66 -26.18
N GLY A 23 -12.96 -7.74 -26.08
CA GLY A 23 -11.53 -7.67 -25.73
C GLY A 23 -11.30 -7.53 -24.21
N THR A 24 -10.12 -7.05 -23.84
CA THR A 24 -9.69 -6.89 -22.44
C THR A 24 -9.67 -5.40 -22.07
N ARG A 25 -10.19 -5.05 -20.89
CA ARG A 25 -10.23 -3.66 -20.39
C ARG A 25 -9.72 -3.56 -18.96
N VAL A 26 -9.28 -2.38 -18.57
CA VAL A 26 -8.93 -2.08 -17.17
C VAL A 26 -10.17 -2.14 -16.30
N ARG A 27 -10.08 -2.83 -15.17
CA ARG A 27 -11.16 -2.91 -14.18
C ARG A 27 -11.23 -1.61 -13.39
N VAL A 28 -12.44 -1.06 -13.24
CA VAL A 28 -12.71 0.07 -12.33
C VAL A 28 -13.24 -0.49 -11.01
N PRO A 29 -12.59 -0.26 -9.87
CA PRO A 29 -13.05 -0.76 -8.58
C PRO A 29 -14.33 -0.05 -8.13
N THR A 30 -15.24 -0.81 -7.53
CA THR A 30 -16.43 -0.29 -6.85
C THR A 30 -16.09 0.12 -5.42
N GLU A 31 -16.96 0.90 -4.75
CA GLU A 31 -16.79 1.22 -3.32
C GLU A 31 -16.70 -0.04 -2.44
N LYS A 32 -17.44 -1.09 -2.81
CA LYS A 32 -17.39 -2.39 -2.14
C LYS A 32 -16.02 -3.03 -2.31
N ASP A 33 -15.48 -3.07 -3.52
CA ASP A 33 -14.14 -3.61 -3.79
C ASP A 33 -13.06 -2.90 -2.95
N VAL A 34 -13.18 -1.57 -2.83
CA VAL A 34 -12.27 -0.77 -2.00
C VAL A 34 -12.37 -1.16 -0.53
N ARG A 35 -13.59 -1.29 0.00
CA ARG A 35 -13.83 -1.68 1.40
C ARG A 35 -13.27 -3.07 1.71
N GLU A 36 -13.60 -4.07 0.90
CA GLU A 36 -13.13 -5.46 1.08
C GLU A 36 -11.60 -5.54 0.98
N LEU A 37 -10.98 -4.69 0.14
CA LEU A 37 -9.52 -4.58 0.07
C LEU A 37 -8.92 -4.00 1.35
N TYR A 38 -9.54 -2.97 1.94
CA TYR A 38 -9.09 -2.42 3.23
C TYR A 38 -9.18 -3.46 4.35
N GLU A 39 -10.27 -4.23 4.41
CA GLU A 39 -10.44 -5.33 5.38
C GLU A 39 -9.32 -6.38 5.24
N LEU A 40 -9.01 -6.79 4.01
CA LEU A 40 -7.92 -7.72 3.74
C LEU A 40 -6.55 -7.15 4.13
N ARG A 41 -6.29 -5.89 3.77
CA ARG A 41 -5.03 -5.21 4.11
C ARG A 41 -4.87 -5.07 5.61
N GLU A 42 -5.90 -4.67 6.33
CA GLU A 42 -5.88 -4.56 7.79
C GLU A 42 -5.48 -5.90 8.43
N ALA A 43 -6.07 -7.01 7.99
CA ALA A 43 -5.74 -8.33 8.51
C ALA A 43 -4.26 -8.72 8.25
N LEU A 44 -3.77 -8.46 7.03
CA LEU A 44 -2.39 -8.79 6.63
C LEU A 44 -1.37 -7.89 7.31
N GLU A 45 -1.58 -6.57 7.28
CA GLU A 45 -0.67 -5.56 7.82
C GLU A 45 -0.60 -5.63 9.34
N SER A 46 -1.74 -5.81 10.04
CA SER A 46 -1.75 -5.94 11.51
C SER A 46 -1.01 -7.19 11.98
N GLN A 47 -1.21 -8.32 11.31
CA GLN A 47 -0.49 -9.55 11.64
C GLN A 47 1.02 -9.39 11.35
N SER A 48 1.38 -8.69 10.27
CA SER A 48 2.78 -8.43 9.93
C SER A 48 3.43 -7.49 10.94
N ALA A 49 2.73 -6.45 11.38
CA ALA A 49 3.16 -5.52 12.41
C ALA A 49 3.38 -6.24 13.75
N ARG A 50 2.46 -7.11 14.17
CA ARG A 50 2.62 -7.94 15.38
C ARG A 50 3.88 -8.81 15.30
N LEU A 51 4.06 -9.53 14.21
CA LEU A 51 5.23 -10.40 14.05
C LEU A 51 6.53 -9.61 13.95
N PHE A 52 6.51 -8.45 13.29
CA PHE A 52 7.64 -7.51 13.29
C PHE A 52 7.98 -7.08 14.72
N ALA A 53 6.98 -6.69 15.52
CA ALA A 53 7.18 -6.30 16.91
C ALA A 53 7.78 -7.42 17.77
N GLU A 54 7.44 -8.68 17.48
CA GLU A 54 8.01 -9.84 18.19
C GLU A 54 9.44 -10.19 17.74
N ARG A 55 9.82 -9.91 16.48
CA ARG A 55 11.01 -10.49 15.82
C ARG A 55 12.07 -9.49 15.39
N ALA A 56 11.70 -8.23 15.18
CA ALA A 56 12.57 -7.23 14.59
C ALA A 56 13.76 -6.90 15.49
N THR A 57 14.93 -6.80 14.87
CA THR A 57 16.16 -6.37 15.52
C THR A 57 16.13 -4.87 15.85
N PRO A 58 16.95 -4.37 16.79
CA PRO A 58 17.05 -2.95 17.07
C PRO A 58 17.36 -2.09 15.82
N GLY A 59 18.21 -2.59 14.92
CA GLY A 59 18.53 -1.90 13.67
C GLY A 59 17.33 -1.77 12.72
N GLN A 60 16.52 -2.83 12.61
CA GLN A 60 15.31 -2.82 11.78
C GLN A 60 14.25 -1.87 12.32
N ARG A 61 14.11 -1.75 13.65
CA ARG A 61 13.21 -0.78 14.31
C ARG A 61 13.67 0.66 14.11
N LEU A 62 14.98 0.89 14.21
CA LEU A 62 15.56 2.21 13.95
C LEU A 62 15.27 2.66 12.49
N GLU A 63 15.44 1.74 11.54
CA GLU A 63 15.13 2.00 10.14
C GLU A 63 13.64 2.22 9.91
N LEU A 64 12.76 1.43 10.54
CA LEU A 64 11.32 1.65 10.51
C LEU A 64 10.96 3.06 10.99
N GLY A 65 11.51 3.48 12.12
CA GLY A 65 11.30 4.83 12.65
C GLY A 65 11.80 5.93 11.70
N ARG A 66 12.89 5.68 10.96
CA ARG A 66 13.40 6.62 9.94
C ARG A 66 12.43 6.72 8.76
N LEU A 67 11.95 5.59 8.25
CA LEU A 67 10.95 5.54 7.18
C LEU A 67 9.65 6.24 7.60
N ALA A 68 9.19 5.99 8.82
CA ALA A 68 7.96 6.55 9.38
C ALA A 68 8.00 8.08 9.46
N ARG A 69 9.07 8.65 10.02
CA ARG A 69 9.29 10.11 10.04
C ARG A 69 9.32 10.72 8.64
N HIS A 70 9.87 9.99 7.67
CA HIS A 70 9.92 10.44 6.29
C HIS A 70 8.52 10.51 5.68
N VAL A 71 7.69 9.47 5.91
CA VAL A 71 6.29 9.44 5.49
C VAL A 71 5.51 10.59 6.11
N ASP A 72 5.61 10.81 7.43
CA ASP A 72 4.92 11.92 8.11
C ASP A 72 5.29 13.28 7.49
N ALA A 73 6.57 13.52 7.21
CA ALA A 73 7.03 14.76 6.57
C ALA A 73 6.44 14.93 5.15
N PHE A 74 6.25 13.85 4.40
CA PHE A 74 5.59 13.88 3.10
C PHE A 74 4.09 14.16 3.20
N PHE A 75 3.40 13.58 4.19
CA PHE A 75 1.98 13.83 4.43
C PHE A 75 1.70 15.29 4.83
N VAL A 76 2.54 15.89 5.69
CA VAL A 76 2.45 17.32 6.03
C VAL A 76 2.58 18.20 4.78
N ARG A 77 3.52 17.86 3.89
CA ARG A 77 3.72 18.58 2.62
C ARG A 77 2.59 18.35 1.62
N LEU A 78 1.96 17.18 1.65
CA LEU A 78 0.81 16.86 0.78
C LEU A 78 -0.38 17.75 1.12
N ALA A 79 -0.63 17.99 2.41
CA ALA A 79 -1.69 18.90 2.87
C ALA A 79 -1.53 20.33 2.35
N THR A 80 -0.30 20.77 2.03
CA THR A 80 -0.01 22.12 1.51
C THR A 80 0.14 22.17 -0.02
N ARG A 81 0.30 21.03 -0.69
CA ARG A 81 0.50 20.91 -2.15
C ARG A 81 -0.49 19.95 -2.82
N GLY A 82 -1.72 19.85 -2.28
CA GLY A 82 -2.68 18.78 -2.52
C GLY A 82 -3.06 18.45 -3.97
N ASP A 83 -2.67 19.28 -4.94
CA ASP A 83 -3.02 19.13 -6.36
C ASP A 83 -1.87 18.68 -7.28
N ASP A 84 -0.70 18.28 -6.75
CA ASP A 84 0.40 17.72 -7.56
C ASP A 84 0.34 16.17 -7.60
N PRO A 85 -0.08 15.56 -8.73
CA PRO A 85 -0.18 14.10 -8.84
C PRO A 85 1.16 13.38 -8.69
N ALA A 86 2.24 13.99 -9.18
CA ALA A 86 3.57 13.42 -9.10
C ALA A 86 4.07 13.44 -7.65
N PHE A 87 3.68 14.46 -6.88
CA PHE A 87 3.97 14.50 -5.45
C PHE A 87 3.16 13.45 -4.68
N GLY A 88 1.85 13.32 -4.96
CA GLY A 88 1.01 12.27 -4.37
C GLY A 88 1.57 10.86 -4.58
N PHE A 89 2.01 10.57 -5.81
CA PHE A 89 2.68 9.29 -6.13
C PHE A 89 3.96 9.06 -5.30
N LYS A 90 4.74 10.10 -5.02
CA LYS A 90 5.93 9.99 -4.16
C LYS A 90 5.56 9.69 -2.71
N VAL A 91 4.61 10.42 -2.13
CA VAL A 91 4.12 10.15 -0.76
C VAL A 91 3.69 8.70 -0.63
N HIS A 92 2.92 8.25 -1.63
CA HIS A 92 2.46 6.89 -1.72
C HIS A 92 3.60 5.88 -1.76
N SER A 93 4.59 6.08 -2.64
CA SER A 93 5.76 5.20 -2.76
C SER A 93 6.54 5.06 -1.44
N HIS A 94 6.62 6.14 -0.66
CA HIS A 94 7.23 6.10 0.67
C HIS A 94 6.38 5.34 1.69
N HIS A 95 5.07 5.48 1.65
CA HIS A 95 4.15 4.73 2.51
C HIS A 95 4.21 3.22 2.22
N VAL A 96 4.23 2.81 0.96
CA VAL A 96 4.40 1.39 0.58
C VAL A 96 5.71 0.83 1.11
N ARG A 97 6.81 1.59 0.99
CA ARG A 97 8.12 1.18 1.51
C ARG A 97 8.09 0.92 3.01
N LEU A 98 7.34 1.72 3.76
CA LEU A 98 7.14 1.51 5.20
C LEU A 98 6.48 0.16 5.49
N HIS A 99 5.36 -0.13 4.82
CA HIS A 99 4.61 -1.40 4.97
C HIS A 99 5.43 -2.61 4.55
N MET A 100 6.15 -2.51 3.42
CA MET A 100 7.01 -3.59 2.95
C MET A 100 8.18 -3.86 3.92
N HIS A 101 8.77 -2.83 4.51
CA HIS A 101 9.81 -3.01 5.54
C HIS A 101 9.29 -3.79 6.75
N ILE A 102 8.05 -3.53 7.20
CA ILE A 102 7.42 -4.32 8.26
C ILE A 102 7.26 -5.78 7.81
N ALA A 103 6.68 -6.00 6.63
CA ALA A 103 6.39 -7.34 6.11
C ALA A 103 7.64 -8.19 5.86
N GLU A 104 8.71 -7.59 5.33
CA GLU A 104 10.01 -8.24 5.10
C GLU A 104 10.64 -8.75 6.40
N HIS A 105 10.48 -7.99 7.47
CA HIS A 105 11.10 -8.29 8.77
C HIS A 105 10.14 -8.97 9.76
N ALA A 106 8.89 -9.23 9.34
CA ALA A 106 7.92 -10.04 10.08
C ALA A 106 8.29 -11.54 10.08
N GLY A 107 9.21 -11.99 9.22
CA GLY A 107 9.67 -13.39 9.16
C GLY A 107 8.59 -14.36 8.66
N SER A 108 7.70 -13.91 7.78
CA SER A 108 6.71 -14.74 7.09
C SER A 108 6.68 -14.38 5.61
N ASP A 109 7.30 -15.22 4.78
CA ASP A 109 7.36 -15.00 3.34
C ASP A 109 5.98 -14.97 2.70
N LEU A 110 5.02 -15.74 3.23
CA LEU A 110 3.66 -15.75 2.73
C LEU A 110 2.95 -14.41 3.02
N LEU A 111 3.11 -13.84 4.21
CA LEU A 111 2.55 -12.53 4.52
C LEU A 111 3.17 -11.45 3.64
N ARG A 112 4.50 -11.47 3.48
CA ARG A 112 5.21 -10.55 2.58
C ARG A 112 4.68 -10.62 1.15
N GLN A 113 4.54 -11.83 0.61
CA GLN A 113 4.02 -12.04 -0.74
C GLN A 113 2.56 -11.61 -0.88
N MET A 114 1.71 -11.88 0.12
CA MET A 114 0.32 -11.44 0.09
C MET A 114 0.21 -9.93 0.20
N ILE A 115 1.02 -9.27 1.02
CA ILE A 115 1.08 -7.80 1.08
C ILE A 115 1.56 -7.24 -0.25
N GLU A 116 2.63 -7.78 -0.84
CA GLU A 116 3.17 -7.36 -2.14
C GLU A 116 2.13 -7.50 -3.26
N ARG A 117 1.46 -8.65 -3.33
CA ARG A 117 0.44 -8.93 -4.36
C ARG A 117 -0.80 -8.05 -4.22
N ASN A 118 -1.25 -7.81 -2.99
CA ASN A 118 -2.38 -6.91 -2.75
C ASN A 118 -1.97 -5.43 -2.80
N HIS A 119 -0.67 -5.12 -2.72
CA HIS A 119 -0.12 -3.79 -2.96
C HIS A 119 -0.05 -3.40 -4.43
N VAL A 120 -0.32 -4.32 -5.37
CA VAL A 120 -0.39 -3.97 -6.80
C VAL A 120 -1.64 -3.11 -7.10
N LEU A 121 -2.66 -3.14 -6.21
CA LEU A 121 -3.90 -2.35 -6.22
C LEU A 121 -3.79 -1.00 -5.46
N ILE A 122 -2.63 -0.36 -5.56
CA ILE A 122 -2.49 1.11 -5.52
C ILE A 122 -3.27 1.77 -6.68
N LEU A 123 -3.93 0.99 -7.54
CA LEU A 123 -4.97 1.48 -8.44
C LEU A 123 -5.93 2.46 -7.76
N ASN A 124 -6.13 2.39 -6.44
CA ASN A 124 -6.88 3.37 -5.67
C ASN A 124 -6.18 4.71 -5.40
N TRP A 125 -5.03 4.99 -6.01
CA TRP A 125 -4.69 6.37 -6.31
C TRP A 125 -5.75 7.00 -7.27
N LEU A 126 -6.51 6.18 -8.02
CA LEU A 126 -7.71 6.65 -8.75
C LEU A 126 -8.82 7.20 -7.83
N PHE A 127 -8.87 6.86 -6.54
CA PHE A 127 -9.76 7.54 -5.59
C PHE A 127 -9.12 8.79 -4.96
N ASP A 128 -7.80 8.98 -5.12
CA ASP A 128 -7.02 10.07 -4.54
C ASP A 128 -7.37 11.46 -5.11
N VAL A 129 -8.26 11.52 -6.11
CA VAL A 129 -8.93 12.74 -6.61
C VAL A 129 -10.38 12.89 -6.09
N ALA A 130 -11.04 11.84 -5.59
CA ALA A 130 -12.50 11.85 -5.33
C ALA A 130 -12.93 11.60 -3.86
N GLY A 131 -12.07 11.08 -2.97
CA GLY A 131 -12.43 10.83 -1.58
C GLY A 131 -11.77 11.82 -0.64
N ARG A 132 -12.54 12.72 -0.01
CA ARG A 132 -12.05 13.68 1.02
C ARG A 132 -11.12 12.97 2.00
N ARG A 133 -9.81 13.22 1.90
CA ARG A 133 -8.84 12.63 2.83
C ARG A 133 -9.08 13.25 4.19
N THR A 134 -9.37 12.43 5.19
CA THR A 134 -9.22 12.87 6.58
C THR A 134 -7.72 13.08 6.80
N PRO A 135 -7.28 14.30 7.17
CA PRO A 135 -5.86 14.52 7.47
C PRO A 135 -5.46 13.62 8.64
N LEU A 136 -4.35 12.90 8.47
CA LEU A 136 -3.77 12.13 9.57
C LEU A 136 -3.22 13.08 10.62
N PRO A 137 -3.24 12.70 11.92
CA PRO A 137 -2.54 13.43 12.95
C PRO A 137 -1.05 13.60 12.59
N PRO A 138 -0.39 14.69 13.02
CA PRO A 138 1.05 14.81 12.92
C PRO A 138 1.74 13.61 13.58
N HIS A 139 2.85 13.17 13.00
CA HIS A 139 3.69 12.08 13.55
C HIS A 139 3.01 10.71 13.69
N PHE A 140 1.83 10.50 13.09
CA PHE A 140 1.07 9.26 13.21
C PHE A 140 1.91 8.01 12.94
N HIS A 141 2.69 7.99 11.84
CA HIS A 141 3.50 6.81 11.50
C HIS A 141 4.67 6.67 12.47
N ALA A 142 5.31 7.77 12.88
CA ALA A 142 6.43 7.74 13.81
C ALA A 142 6.03 7.25 15.20
N GLU A 143 4.84 7.63 15.68
CA GLU A 143 4.27 7.14 16.94
C GLU A 143 3.96 5.64 16.85
N LEU A 144 3.31 5.20 15.76
CA LEU A 144 3.04 3.79 15.52
C LEU A 144 4.34 2.96 15.45
N ALA A 145 5.36 3.46 14.76
CA ALA A 145 6.67 2.81 14.70
C ALA A 145 7.37 2.75 16.07
N GLY A 146 7.03 3.64 17.01
CA GLY A 146 7.58 3.65 18.37
C GLY A 146 7.02 2.55 19.27
N VAL A 147 5.85 2.01 18.95
CA VAL A 147 5.21 0.92 19.71
C VAL A 147 5.40 -0.46 19.08
N LEU A 148 5.97 -0.52 17.89
CA LEU A 148 6.29 -1.77 17.18
C LEU A 148 7.65 -2.30 17.61
#